data_AF-A0A949BSX6-F1
#
_entry.id   AF-A0A949BSX6-F1
#
_cell.length_a   1.000
_cell.length_b   1.000
_cell.length_c   1.000
_cell.angle_alpha   90.00
_cell.angle_beta   90.00
_cell.angle_gamma   90.00
#
_symmetry.space_group_name_H-M   'P 1'
#
loop_
_entity.id
_entity.type
_entity.pdbx_description
1 polymer ?
#
loop_
_entity_poly.entity_id
_entity_poly.type
_entity_poly.pdbx_seq_one_letter_code
_entity_poly.pdbx_strand_id
1 'polypeptide(L)'
;MTNQEFLKSLESPKAQFYLCDFHVHSPASYDIRTGKRFAALSSLEREKIEQIPEEMAGQLEDYEYKALELFPVHLYYDLLLKRRNQLAEQWGLSPGEDWAFMAITDHNVCRYSHLLAKHAWTKRNENRFIVFPGIELTVRFDVSKDLPTVAHILCVFEPLTDRSSIRIAICDASGTPEWSPGLPELKVESLPDFVNKIRSHDLYPAICISAHVGSSKGVQYASTRCILNNLDAEIIRTQSSLDLNPDQDARQAREHIERLKRRRSPDAVSLEVLELIGQCGFDALQIAEEQDKVHYNSLHRFRPDFGRSVPILCSDAHRVEDVFNCSGAVSFLKLSRVSSTIDRRVLFHDVRDKALKYGETRYSYTYPGKVSEWIEGIRITPNATTPSRFWPFRSDSPFVLSFSRNLNCLIGGRGSGKSALIEALAYGLNTEEPNELDPKNIDAQDWYKRAKATLNGCQVDVCYKSTSGALGDLPKKVIFSGRYFREPIRERAVRYSNKDDTELFSQNIEVPRVQILRIHEIEKAAEPDKLRELFDSFCGNQIKVLEKQISDTKQQLVDQRRRIVRVVEQLVELVEDGSPLSDYVNRFRRYNEVNHPDMQVKYQNVDNAYEAEKIAREAIQTW
;
A
#
# COMPACT_ATOMS: atom_id res chain seq x y z
N MET A 1 -16.16 -34.76 -2.86
CA MET A 1 -15.04 -33.81 -2.73
C MET A 1 -14.89 -33.46 -1.26
N THR A 2 -13.75 -33.75 -0.64
CA THR A 2 -13.48 -33.43 0.78
C THR A 2 -13.35 -31.92 1.01
N ASN A 3 -13.43 -31.46 2.26
CA ASN A 3 -13.14 -30.06 2.60
C ASN A 3 -11.70 -29.66 2.22
N GLN A 4 -10.76 -30.61 2.32
CA GLN A 4 -9.39 -30.39 1.90
C GLN A 4 -9.25 -30.19 0.38
N GLU A 5 -9.94 -30.99 -0.43
CA GLU A 5 -9.98 -30.81 -1.88
C GLU A 5 -10.65 -29.50 -2.27
N PHE A 6 -11.76 -29.14 -1.60
CA PHE A 6 -12.43 -27.87 -1.84
C PHE A 6 -11.52 -26.69 -1.52
N LEU A 7 -10.85 -26.68 -0.37
CA LEU A 7 -9.88 -25.65 -0.04
C LEU A 7 -8.78 -25.53 -1.09
N LYS A 8 -8.25 -26.66 -1.60
CA LYS A 8 -7.26 -26.67 -2.69
C LYS A 8 -7.84 -26.08 -3.98
N SER A 9 -9.10 -26.38 -4.32
CA SER A 9 -9.75 -25.82 -5.51
C SER A 9 -10.00 -24.31 -5.41
N LEU A 10 -10.07 -23.77 -4.20
CA LEU A 10 -10.16 -22.33 -3.94
C LEU A 10 -8.81 -21.61 -4.06
N GLU A 11 -7.68 -22.33 -4.11
CA GLU A 11 -6.34 -21.81 -4.36
C GLU A 11 -6.13 -21.37 -5.83
N SER A 12 -7.19 -20.88 -6.48
CA SER A 12 -7.09 -20.03 -7.67
C SER A 12 -6.02 -18.93 -7.48
N PRO A 13 -5.36 -18.44 -8.54
CA PRO A 13 -4.28 -17.46 -8.42
C PRO A 13 -4.85 -16.15 -7.86
N LYS A 14 -4.83 -16.03 -6.54
CA LYS A 14 -5.38 -14.90 -5.81
C LYS A 14 -4.65 -13.64 -6.23
N ALA A 15 -5.44 -12.63 -6.61
CA ALA A 15 -4.88 -11.31 -6.79
C ALA A 15 -4.54 -10.73 -5.41
N GLN A 16 -3.32 -10.25 -5.23
CA GLN A 16 -2.82 -9.65 -4.00
C GLN A 16 -2.20 -8.30 -4.30
N PHE A 17 -2.21 -7.41 -3.30
CA PHE A 17 -1.50 -6.14 -3.35
C PHE A 17 -0.07 -6.35 -2.88
N TYR A 18 0.88 -5.87 -3.67
CA TYR A 18 2.31 -5.98 -3.42
C TYR A 18 2.93 -4.59 -3.38
N LEU A 19 3.95 -4.39 -2.55
CA LEU A 19 4.68 -3.11 -2.50
C LEU A 19 5.24 -2.78 -3.88
N CYS A 20 5.07 -1.53 -4.32
CA CYS A 20 5.63 -1.09 -5.60
C CYS A 20 6.22 0.31 -5.53
N ASP A 21 7.31 0.54 -6.26
CA ASP A 21 7.87 1.85 -6.50
C ASP A 21 8.57 1.93 -7.86
N PHE A 22 8.11 2.80 -8.75
CA PHE A 22 8.60 2.86 -10.13
C PHE A 22 9.56 4.02 -10.41
N HIS A 23 9.90 4.80 -9.38
CA HIS A 23 10.85 5.92 -9.50
C HIS A 23 11.81 5.93 -8.31
N VAL A 24 12.97 5.29 -8.49
CA VAL A 24 14.04 5.21 -7.48
C VAL A 24 15.39 5.43 -8.17
N HIS A 25 16.20 6.29 -7.56
CA HIS A 25 17.57 6.57 -7.98
C HIS A 25 18.56 5.73 -7.17
N SER A 26 19.50 5.15 -7.89
CA SER A 26 20.60 4.37 -7.32
C SER A 26 21.79 5.28 -6.97
N PRO A 27 22.84 4.71 -6.33
CA PRO A 27 24.12 5.39 -6.11
C PRO A 27 24.78 5.92 -7.40
N ALA A 28 24.36 5.46 -8.59
CA ALA A 28 24.87 5.93 -9.88
C ALA A 28 24.13 7.16 -10.43
N SER A 29 23.02 7.59 -9.83
CA SER A 29 22.42 8.85 -10.24
C SER A 29 23.23 10.02 -9.67
N TYR A 30 23.75 10.89 -10.54
CA TYR A 30 24.65 11.98 -10.15
C TYR A 30 24.02 12.96 -9.15
N ASP A 31 22.70 13.14 -9.23
CA ASP A 31 21.97 14.14 -8.48
C ASP A 31 21.86 13.84 -6.97
N ILE A 32 22.08 12.59 -6.55
CA ILE A 32 22.23 12.21 -5.13
C ILE A 32 23.44 12.91 -4.48
N ARG A 33 24.42 13.31 -5.29
CA ARG A 33 25.65 14.00 -4.83
C ARG A 33 25.42 15.50 -4.59
N THR A 34 24.24 16.04 -4.90
CA THR A 34 24.03 17.49 -4.91
C THR A 34 23.27 17.99 -3.68
N GLY A 35 23.79 19.06 -3.06
CA GLY A 35 23.09 19.88 -2.06
C GLY A 35 22.45 19.09 -0.91
N LYS A 36 21.15 19.30 -0.72
CA LYS A 36 20.39 18.68 0.38
C LYS A 36 20.26 17.16 0.26
N ARG A 37 20.34 16.61 -0.96
CA ARG A 37 20.21 15.16 -1.22
C ARG A 37 21.41 14.42 -0.64
N PHE A 38 22.63 14.90 -0.92
CA PHE A 38 23.86 14.33 -0.36
C PHE A 38 23.90 14.41 1.18
N ALA A 39 23.48 15.55 1.74
CA ALA A 39 23.40 15.73 3.19
C ALA A 39 22.36 14.83 3.88
N ALA A 40 21.38 14.31 3.14
CA ALA A 40 20.34 13.43 3.63
C ALA A 40 20.66 11.94 3.51
N LEU A 41 21.76 11.58 2.82
CA LEU A 41 22.24 10.20 2.71
C LEU A 41 22.66 9.64 4.08
N SER A 42 22.49 8.32 4.26
CA SER A 42 23.05 7.61 5.41
C SER A 42 24.57 7.71 5.44
N SER A 43 25.18 7.48 6.61
CA SER A 43 26.65 7.56 6.76
C SER A 43 27.38 6.63 5.78
N LEU A 44 26.85 5.43 5.54
CA LEU A 44 27.42 4.46 4.61
C LEU A 44 27.31 4.94 3.16
N GLU A 45 26.13 5.41 2.73
CA GLU A 45 25.94 5.93 1.38
C GLU A 45 26.87 7.12 1.13
N ARG A 46 26.96 8.05 2.09
CA ARG A 46 27.81 9.24 2.00
C ARG A 46 29.28 8.88 1.88
N GLU A 47 29.79 7.98 2.72
CA GLU A 47 31.19 7.54 2.70
C GLU A 47 31.59 6.99 1.33
N LYS A 48 30.70 6.23 0.66
CA LYS A 48 30.96 5.69 -0.68
C LYS A 48 30.88 6.75 -1.76
N ILE A 49 29.86 7.60 -1.75
CA ILE A 49 29.64 8.61 -2.79
C ILE A 49 30.71 9.71 -2.74
N GLU A 50 31.17 10.10 -1.54
CA GLU A 50 32.21 11.13 -1.35
C GLU A 50 33.55 10.74 -2.01
N GLN A 51 33.82 9.44 -2.16
CA GLN A 51 35.03 8.91 -2.81
C GLN A 51 35.01 9.05 -4.34
N ILE A 52 33.84 9.31 -4.96
CA ILE A 52 33.77 9.62 -6.39
C ILE A 52 34.30 11.05 -6.58
N PRO A 53 35.12 11.38 -7.59
CA PRO A 53 35.55 12.76 -7.83
C PRO A 53 34.40 13.71 -8.22
N GLU A 54 34.40 14.96 -7.72
CA GLU A 54 33.38 15.97 -8.08
C GLU A 54 33.45 16.40 -9.56
N GLU A 55 34.65 16.35 -10.14
CA GLU A 55 34.94 16.70 -11.54
C GLU A 55 34.24 15.81 -12.57
N MET A 56 33.66 14.68 -12.15
CA MET A 56 32.78 13.84 -12.98
C MET A 56 31.37 14.44 -13.18
N ALA A 57 31.15 15.68 -12.72
CA ALA A 57 29.94 16.44 -12.98
C ALA A 57 29.66 16.56 -14.49
N GLY A 58 28.53 15.98 -14.93
CA GLY A 58 28.13 15.98 -16.34
C GLY A 58 28.72 14.85 -17.19
N GLN A 59 29.59 14.00 -16.63
CA GLN A 59 30.07 12.76 -17.24
C GLN A 59 29.31 11.56 -16.65
N LEU A 60 28.03 11.46 -16.99
CA LEU A 60 27.12 10.52 -16.32
C LEU A 60 27.56 9.05 -16.44
N GLU A 61 28.11 8.65 -17.59
CA GLU A 61 28.63 7.29 -17.78
C GLU A 61 29.85 6.97 -16.91
N ASP A 62 30.81 7.90 -16.83
CA ASP A 62 32.02 7.74 -16.03
C ASP A 62 31.69 7.74 -14.54
N TYR A 63 30.75 8.61 -14.13
CA TYR A 63 30.19 8.62 -12.79
C TYR A 63 29.52 7.29 -12.44
N GLU A 64 28.66 6.76 -13.31
CA GLU A 64 28.00 5.46 -13.12
C GLU A 64 29.01 4.32 -12.98
N TYR A 65 30.08 4.32 -13.79
CA TYR A 65 31.14 3.33 -13.71
C TYR A 65 31.85 3.39 -12.35
N LYS A 66 32.19 4.59 -11.88
CA LYS A 66 32.86 4.77 -10.58
C LYS A 66 31.94 4.43 -9.40
N ALA A 67 30.65 4.78 -9.49
CA ALA A 67 29.65 4.41 -8.50
C ALA A 67 29.51 2.89 -8.39
N LEU A 68 29.52 2.14 -9.50
CA LEU A 68 29.51 0.68 -9.50
C LEU A 68 30.74 0.05 -8.84
N GLU A 69 31.91 0.67 -9.00
CA GLU A 69 33.16 0.20 -8.39
C GLU A 69 33.14 0.37 -6.88
N LEU A 70 32.74 1.55 -6.40
CA LEU A 70 32.77 1.92 -4.97
C LEU A 70 31.55 1.41 -4.20
N PHE A 71 30.42 1.30 -4.89
CA PHE A 71 29.14 0.86 -4.33
C PHE A 71 28.50 -0.22 -5.21
N PRO A 72 29.04 -1.46 -5.20
CA PRO A 72 28.55 -2.54 -6.04
C PRO A 72 27.08 -2.87 -5.78
N VAL A 73 26.40 -3.37 -6.82
CA VAL A 73 24.95 -3.61 -6.79
C VAL A 73 24.47 -4.53 -5.67
N HIS A 74 25.28 -5.49 -5.21
CA HIS A 74 24.89 -6.38 -4.11
C HIS A 74 24.79 -5.64 -2.77
N LEU A 75 25.67 -4.67 -2.51
CA LEU A 75 25.64 -3.88 -1.28
C LEU A 75 24.39 -2.98 -1.25
N TYR A 76 24.09 -2.33 -2.37
CA TYR A 76 22.88 -1.50 -2.47
C TYR A 76 21.60 -2.36 -2.42
N TYR A 77 21.61 -3.54 -3.05
CA TYR A 77 20.52 -4.52 -2.95
C TYR A 77 20.22 -4.91 -1.50
N ASP A 78 21.24 -5.16 -0.68
CA ASP A 78 21.06 -5.53 0.73
C ASP A 78 20.41 -4.40 1.54
N LEU A 79 20.76 -3.13 1.26
CA LEU A 79 20.13 -1.98 1.88
C LEU A 79 18.65 -1.83 1.49
N LEU A 80 18.35 -1.97 0.20
CA LEU A 80 16.97 -1.97 -0.30
C LEU A 80 16.15 -3.12 0.28
N LEU A 81 16.75 -4.31 0.38
CA LEU A 81 16.12 -5.48 0.96
C LEU A 81 15.79 -5.26 2.44
N LYS A 82 16.72 -4.66 3.20
CA LYS A 82 16.50 -4.27 4.59
C LYS A 82 15.34 -3.29 4.71
N ARG A 83 15.31 -2.25 3.87
CA ARG A 83 14.21 -1.27 3.85
C ARG A 83 12.86 -1.92 3.55
N ARG A 84 12.80 -2.78 2.53
CA ARG A 84 11.61 -3.54 2.16
C ARG A 84 11.12 -4.42 3.31
N ASN A 85 12.04 -5.14 3.98
CA ASN A 85 11.71 -6.01 5.10
C ASN A 85 11.14 -5.23 6.30
N GLN A 86 11.73 -4.07 6.61
CA GLN A 86 11.22 -3.19 7.67
C GLN A 86 9.79 -2.75 7.39
N LEU A 87 9.47 -2.37 6.14
CA LEU A 87 8.10 -2.04 5.75
C LEU A 87 7.20 -3.27 5.84
N ALA A 88 7.61 -4.43 5.31
CA ALA A 88 6.82 -5.64 5.39
C ALA A 88 6.47 -6.02 6.84
N GLU A 89 7.41 -5.86 7.78
CA GLU A 89 7.19 -6.06 9.21
C GLU A 89 6.24 -5.01 9.81
N GLN A 90 6.47 -3.73 9.53
CA GLN A 90 5.61 -2.63 9.99
C GLN A 90 4.14 -2.81 9.55
N TRP A 91 3.93 -3.34 8.35
CA TRP A 91 2.61 -3.60 7.78
C TRP A 91 2.06 -5.00 8.11
N GLY A 92 2.83 -5.84 8.82
CA GLY A 92 2.43 -7.18 9.24
C GLY A 92 2.17 -8.14 8.06
N LEU A 93 2.93 -8.00 6.97
CA LEU A 93 2.82 -8.86 5.79
C LEU A 93 3.29 -10.28 6.12
N SER A 94 2.48 -11.28 5.77
CA SER A 94 2.84 -12.68 6.00
C SER A 94 3.91 -13.15 5.00
N PRO A 95 4.74 -14.16 5.33
CA PRO A 95 5.67 -14.75 4.36
C PRO A 95 4.95 -15.21 3.09
N GLY A 96 5.38 -14.71 1.94
CA GLY A 96 4.75 -14.96 0.63
C GLY A 96 3.78 -13.86 0.18
N GLU A 97 3.34 -12.98 1.08
CA GLU A 97 2.61 -11.73 0.76
C GLU A 97 3.56 -10.51 0.67
N ASP A 98 4.80 -10.66 1.12
CA ASP A 98 5.85 -9.64 1.21
C ASP A 98 6.62 -9.42 -0.11
N TRP A 99 6.05 -9.83 -1.25
CA TRP A 99 6.66 -9.51 -2.54
C TRP A 99 6.70 -7.99 -2.76
N ALA A 100 7.78 -7.51 -3.35
CA ALA A 100 7.96 -6.11 -3.70
C ALA A 100 8.51 -5.96 -5.12
N PHE A 101 8.08 -4.88 -5.77
CA PHE A 101 8.41 -4.52 -7.14
C PHE A 101 9.02 -3.13 -7.16
N MET A 102 10.18 -2.97 -7.78
CA MET A 102 10.84 -1.67 -7.82
C MET A 102 11.45 -1.42 -9.19
N ALA A 103 11.48 -0.19 -9.68
CA ALA A 103 12.30 0.18 -10.83
C ALA A 103 13.41 1.14 -10.39
N ILE A 104 14.63 0.89 -10.88
CA ILE A 104 15.72 1.88 -10.79
C ILE A 104 15.74 2.68 -12.07
N THR A 105 15.68 4.01 -11.97
CA THR A 105 15.50 4.92 -13.09
C THR A 105 16.47 6.09 -13.01
N ASP A 106 17.77 5.79 -13.01
CA ASP A 106 18.81 6.82 -12.97
C ASP A 106 18.74 7.75 -14.20
N HIS A 107 19.15 9.01 -14.02
CA HIS A 107 19.11 10.02 -15.08
C HIS A 107 20.00 9.66 -16.27
N ASN A 108 19.39 9.41 -17.44
CA ASN A 108 20.03 9.11 -18.72
C ASN A 108 21.06 7.95 -18.74
N VAL A 109 21.17 7.17 -17.67
CA VAL A 109 22.08 6.00 -17.56
C VAL A 109 21.31 4.79 -17.04
N CYS A 110 21.84 3.59 -17.26
CA CYS A 110 21.12 2.36 -16.92
C CYS A 110 22.02 1.13 -16.67
N ARG A 111 23.34 1.29 -16.63
CA ARG A 111 24.25 0.18 -16.28
C ARG A 111 23.98 -0.33 -14.86
N TYR A 112 23.85 0.59 -13.91
CA TYR A 112 23.57 0.23 -12.53
C TYR A 112 22.21 -0.46 -12.41
N SER A 113 21.17 0.13 -13.02
CA SER A 113 19.81 -0.40 -12.99
C SER A 113 19.71 -1.82 -13.54
N HIS A 114 20.36 -2.14 -14.67
CA HIS A 114 20.33 -3.50 -15.22
C HIS A 114 21.15 -4.51 -14.43
N LEU A 115 22.29 -4.11 -13.86
CA LEU A 115 23.11 -5.01 -13.04
C LEU A 115 22.38 -5.34 -11.73
N LEU A 116 21.72 -4.36 -11.12
CA LEU A 116 20.91 -4.55 -9.94
C LEU A 116 19.68 -5.42 -10.24
N ALA A 117 18.97 -5.16 -11.34
CA ALA A 117 17.85 -5.99 -11.78
C ALA A 117 18.27 -7.44 -12.01
N LYS A 118 19.43 -7.67 -12.64
CA LYS A 118 20.00 -9.01 -12.81
C LYS A 118 20.31 -9.69 -11.49
N HIS A 119 20.91 -8.97 -10.54
CA HIS A 119 21.20 -9.49 -9.20
C HIS A 119 19.92 -9.82 -8.41
N ALA A 120 18.95 -8.91 -8.40
CA ALA A 120 17.65 -9.13 -7.75
C ALA A 120 16.93 -10.35 -8.34
N TRP A 121 16.97 -10.51 -9.66
CA TRP A 121 16.31 -11.63 -10.34
C TRP A 121 16.89 -12.99 -9.93
N THR A 122 18.22 -13.12 -9.77
CA THR A 122 18.81 -14.40 -9.31
C THR A 122 18.44 -14.71 -7.85
N LYS A 123 18.21 -13.69 -7.04
CA LYS A 123 17.84 -13.77 -5.62
C LYS A 123 16.34 -13.80 -5.34
N ARG A 124 15.48 -13.66 -6.35
CA ARG A 124 14.02 -13.54 -6.18
C ARG A 124 13.37 -14.70 -5.42
N ASN A 125 13.94 -15.91 -5.50
CA ASN A 125 13.41 -17.09 -4.81
C ASN A 125 13.58 -17.01 -3.29
N GLU A 126 14.70 -16.43 -2.86
CA GLU A 126 15.06 -16.25 -1.45
C GLU A 126 14.33 -15.01 -0.91
N ASN A 127 14.36 -13.93 -1.67
CA ASN A 127 14.05 -12.60 -1.17
C ASN A 127 12.69 -12.07 -1.59
N ARG A 128 12.01 -12.66 -2.58
CA ARG A 128 10.72 -12.17 -3.09
C ARG A 128 10.73 -10.70 -3.51
N PHE A 129 11.89 -10.21 -3.95
CA PHE A 129 12.09 -8.82 -4.34
C PHE A 129 12.52 -8.76 -5.80
N ILE A 130 11.75 -8.05 -6.62
CA ILE A 130 11.98 -7.91 -8.05
C ILE A 130 12.31 -6.45 -8.35
N VAL A 131 13.40 -6.27 -9.09
CA VAL A 131 13.84 -4.97 -9.59
C VAL A 131 13.76 -4.98 -11.12
N PHE A 132 13.10 -3.99 -11.69
CA PHE A 132 13.05 -3.71 -13.11
C PHE A 132 14.19 -2.76 -13.49
N PRO A 133 14.92 -3.04 -14.58
CA PRO A 133 15.85 -2.08 -15.14
C PRO A 133 15.08 -0.93 -15.78
N GLY A 134 15.45 0.29 -15.46
CA GLY A 134 14.87 1.49 -16.05
C GLY A 134 15.89 2.59 -16.25
N ILE A 135 15.39 3.71 -16.76
CA ILE A 135 16.14 4.93 -17.04
C ILE A 135 15.16 6.11 -16.98
N GLU A 136 15.56 7.21 -16.34
CA GLU A 136 14.85 8.48 -16.44
C GLU A 136 15.47 9.30 -17.56
N LEU A 137 14.77 9.36 -18.70
CA LEU A 137 15.23 10.10 -19.87
C LEU A 137 14.86 11.56 -19.75
N THR A 138 15.84 12.43 -19.98
CA THR A 138 15.57 13.83 -20.28
C THR A 138 15.23 13.95 -21.77
N VAL A 139 13.96 14.16 -22.09
CA VAL A 139 13.47 14.18 -23.47
C VAL A 139 13.14 15.60 -23.92
N ARG A 140 13.78 16.04 -25.00
CA ARG A 140 13.49 17.29 -25.70
C ARG A 140 12.51 17.02 -26.85
N PHE A 141 11.39 17.72 -26.86
CA PHE A 141 10.33 17.58 -27.87
C PHE A 141 9.62 18.91 -28.10
N ASP A 142 8.90 19.02 -29.21
CA ASP A 142 8.09 20.21 -29.52
C ASP A 142 6.65 20.02 -29.06
N VAL A 143 6.11 20.99 -28.30
CA VAL A 143 4.70 20.98 -27.85
C VAL A 143 3.77 21.30 -29.03
N SER A 144 4.22 22.19 -29.91
CA SER A 144 3.64 22.50 -31.21
C SER A 144 4.78 22.99 -32.12
N LYS A 145 4.56 23.12 -33.44
CA LYS A 145 5.62 23.48 -34.42
C LYS A 145 6.53 24.59 -33.87
N ASP A 146 7.81 24.27 -33.69
CA ASP A 146 8.89 25.16 -33.24
C ASP A 146 8.84 25.64 -31.77
N LEU A 147 8.12 24.93 -30.88
CA LEU A 147 8.08 25.20 -29.44
C LEU A 147 8.76 24.09 -28.61
N PRO A 148 10.11 24.08 -28.54
CA PRO A 148 10.84 23.04 -27.85
C PRO A 148 10.70 23.16 -26.34
N THR A 149 10.43 22.04 -25.70
CA THR A 149 10.47 21.89 -24.25
C THR A 149 11.22 20.63 -23.86
N VAL A 150 11.51 20.48 -22.57
CA VAL A 150 12.23 19.33 -22.02
C VAL A 150 11.47 18.80 -20.81
N ALA A 151 11.22 17.50 -20.80
CA ALA A 151 10.60 16.82 -19.67
C ALA A 151 11.27 15.47 -19.39
N HIS A 152 11.06 14.94 -18.19
CA HIS A 152 11.56 13.65 -17.78
C HIS A 152 10.52 12.55 -18.02
N ILE A 153 10.99 11.41 -18.53
CA ILE A 153 10.17 10.23 -18.82
C ILE A 153 10.88 9.00 -18.29
N LEU A 154 10.18 8.24 -17.46
CA LEU A 154 10.69 6.95 -17.00
C LEU A 154 10.37 5.89 -18.05
N CYS A 155 11.40 5.16 -18.48
CA CYS A 155 11.26 3.97 -19.30
C CYS A 155 11.71 2.77 -18.47
N VAL A 156 10.76 1.90 -18.11
CA VAL A 156 11.00 0.71 -17.28
C VAL A 156 10.81 -0.54 -18.13
N PHE A 157 11.79 -1.43 -18.14
CA PHE A 157 11.86 -2.57 -19.05
C PHE A 157 11.66 -3.90 -18.32
N GLU A 158 11.46 -4.97 -19.11
CA GLU A 158 11.38 -6.34 -18.61
C GLU A 158 12.61 -6.69 -17.74
N PRO A 159 12.46 -7.46 -16.65
CA PRO A 159 13.59 -7.92 -15.86
C PRO A 159 14.66 -8.60 -16.73
N LEU A 160 15.93 -8.36 -16.41
CA LEU A 160 17.10 -8.82 -17.17
C LEU A 160 17.30 -8.18 -18.56
N THR A 161 16.55 -7.15 -18.94
CA THR A 161 16.89 -6.36 -20.13
C THR A 161 18.22 -5.65 -19.88
N ASP A 162 19.21 -5.88 -20.74
CA ASP A 162 20.54 -5.30 -20.61
C ASP A 162 20.62 -3.88 -21.19
N ARG A 163 21.72 -3.17 -20.87
CA ARG A 163 21.98 -1.79 -21.33
C ARG A 163 21.91 -1.64 -22.86
N SER A 164 22.43 -2.59 -23.61
CA SER A 164 22.47 -2.51 -25.07
C SER A 164 21.07 -2.62 -25.66
N SER A 165 20.28 -3.55 -25.13
CA SER A 165 18.88 -3.75 -25.48
C SER A 165 18.03 -2.51 -25.15
N ILE A 166 18.24 -1.89 -23.98
CA ILE A 166 17.58 -0.62 -23.60
C ILE A 166 17.94 0.50 -24.59
N ARG A 167 19.23 0.65 -24.93
CA ARG A 167 19.68 1.64 -25.91
C ARG A 167 19.03 1.42 -27.28
N ILE A 168 19.01 0.18 -27.78
CA ILE A 168 18.38 -0.16 -29.07
C ILE A 168 16.92 0.29 -29.06
N ALA A 169 16.17 -0.06 -28.01
CA ALA A 169 14.76 0.31 -27.89
C ALA A 169 14.53 1.82 -27.96
N ILE A 170 15.39 2.61 -27.29
CA ILE A 170 15.29 4.07 -27.26
C ILE A 170 15.68 4.68 -28.61
N CYS A 171 16.78 4.22 -29.23
CA CYS A 171 17.21 4.68 -30.54
C CYS A 171 16.16 4.39 -31.62
N ASP A 172 15.63 3.17 -31.64
CA ASP A 172 14.62 2.74 -32.62
C ASP A 172 13.32 3.54 -32.45
N ALA A 173 12.87 3.76 -31.21
CA ALA A 173 11.66 4.52 -30.93
C ALA A 173 11.81 6.02 -31.22
N SER A 174 12.97 6.60 -30.94
CA SER A 174 13.24 8.03 -31.15
C SER A 174 13.56 8.39 -32.60
N GLY A 175 14.04 7.42 -33.39
CA GLY A 175 14.62 7.70 -34.72
C GLY A 175 16.00 8.34 -34.66
N THR A 176 16.65 8.34 -33.48
CA THR A 176 17.95 8.98 -33.24
C THR A 176 19.02 7.91 -32.95
N PRO A 177 19.65 7.31 -33.98
CA PRO A 177 20.60 6.19 -33.79
C PRO A 177 21.90 6.61 -33.08
N GLU A 178 22.21 7.90 -33.10
CA GLU A 178 23.39 8.48 -32.46
C GLU A 178 23.25 8.64 -30.94
N TRP A 179 22.03 8.48 -30.39
CA TRP A 179 21.85 8.60 -28.95
C TRP A 179 22.56 7.45 -28.21
N SER A 180 23.18 7.80 -27.09
CA SER A 180 23.78 6.86 -26.16
C SER A 180 23.45 7.25 -24.73
N PRO A 181 23.46 6.28 -23.79
CA PRO A 181 23.43 6.58 -22.37
C PRO A 181 24.48 7.64 -21.99
N GLY A 182 24.16 8.41 -20.96
CA GLY A 182 24.99 9.51 -20.45
C GLY A 182 24.97 10.80 -21.25
N LEU A 183 24.37 10.84 -22.45
CA LEU A 183 24.04 12.10 -23.10
C LEU A 183 23.00 12.88 -22.28
N PRO A 184 23.10 14.22 -22.20
CA PRO A 184 22.25 15.01 -21.31
C PRO A 184 20.78 15.02 -21.74
N GLU A 185 20.49 14.87 -23.03
CA GLU A 185 19.13 14.94 -23.56
C GLU A 185 18.95 14.01 -24.77
N LEU A 186 17.76 13.41 -24.88
CA LEU A 186 17.27 12.72 -26.06
C LEU A 186 16.36 13.66 -26.84
N LYS A 187 16.69 13.98 -28.09
CA LYS A 187 15.80 14.74 -28.97
C LYS A 187 14.84 13.80 -29.70
N VAL A 188 13.55 14.12 -29.67
CA VAL A 188 12.50 13.44 -30.42
C VAL A 188 11.65 14.46 -31.17
N GLU A 189 11.15 14.09 -32.35
CA GLU A 189 10.29 14.97 -33.15
C GLU A 189 8.89 15.09 -32.53
N SER A 190 8.36 13.98 -32.05
CA SER A 190 7.01 13.86 -31.50
C SER A 190 7.07 13.02 -30.24
N LEU A 191 6.75 13.65 -29.11
CA LEU A 191 6.66 12.95 -27.84
C LEU A 191 5.62 11.80 -27.90
N PRO A 192 4.41 12.00 -28.45
CA PRO A 192 3.47 10.92 -28.61
C PRO A 192 3.99 9.74 -29.43
N ASP A 193 4.66 10.01 -30.55
CA ASP A 193 5.17 8.93 -31.39
C ASP A 193 6.30 8.16 -30.70
N PHE A 194 7.19 8.87 -30.01
CA PHE A 194 8.25 8.24 -29.22
C PHE A 194 7.68 7.30 -28.14
N VAL A 195 6.74 7.80 -27.32
CA VAL A 195 6.13 7.01 -26.24
C VAL A 195 5.39 5.80 -26.80
N ASN A 196 4.63 5.95 -27.89
CA ASN A 196 3.93 4.82 -28.48
C ASN A 196 4.88 3.77 -29.05
N LYS A 197 5.91 4.18 -29.81
CA LYS A 197 6.89 3.28 -30.40
C LYS A 197 7.68 2.49 -29.35
N ILE A 198 8.12 3.13 -28.26
CA ILE A 198 8.90 2.43 -27.24
C ILE A 198 8.02 1.47 -26.40
N ARG A 199 6.75 1.83 -26.15
CA ARG A 199 5.80 0.94 -25.47
C ARG A 199 5.44 -0.29 -26.31
N SER A 200 5.29 -0.11 -27.62
CA SER A 200 4.96 -1.16 -28.58
C SER A 200 6.18 -1.77 -29.26
N HIS A 201 7.40 -1.53 -28.75
CA HIS A 201 8.61 -2.05 -29.37
C HIS A 201 8.58 -3.58 -29.40
N ASP A 202 8.88 -4.18 -30.55
CA ASP A 202 8.70 -5.62 -30.80
C ASP A 202 9.52 -6.52 -29.86
N LEU A 203 10.79 -6.15 -29.64
CA LEU A 203 11.71 -6.94 -28.81
C LEU A 203 11.81 -6.47 -27.35
N TYR A 204 11.79 -5.16 -27.13
CA TYR A 204 12.12 -4.54 -25.85
C TYR A 204 11.08 -3.47 -25.46
N PRO A 205 9.81 -3.86 -25.27
CA PRO A 205 8.78 -2.93 -24.88
C PRO A 205 9.06 -2.32 -23.50
N ALA A 206 8.77 -1.03 -23.34
CA ALA A 206 8.87 -0.33 -22.07
C ALA A 206 7.49 -0.06 -21.43
N ILE A 207 7.47 0.05 -20.11
CA ILE A 207 6.46 0.81 -19.36
C ILE A 207 6.93 2.27 -19.39
N CYS A 208 6.10 3.16 -19.92
CA CYS A 208 6.41 4.59 -19.95
C CYS A 208 5.60 5.37 -18.92
N ILE A 209 6.31 6.09 -18.06
CA ILE A 209 5.72 6.90 -17.00
C ILE A 209 6.16 8.34 -17.18
N SER A 210 5.22 9.29 -17.20
CA SER A 210 5.58 10.71 -17.10
C SER A 210 6.07 10.99 -15.68
N ALA A 211 7.36 11.27 -15.52
CA ALA A 211 7.96 11.55 -14.21
C ALA A 211 7.40 12.86 -13.65
N HIS A 212 7.14 12.86 -12.34
CA HIS A 212 6.70 14.00 -11.52
C HIS A 212 5.93 15.06 -12.33
N VAL A 213 4.77 14.68 -12.86
CA VAL A 213 4.11 15.32 -14.02
C VAL A 213 3.88 16.82 -13.86
N GLY A 214 3.58 17.29 -12.64
CA GLY A 214 3.37 18.69 -12.30
C GLY A 214 4.62 19.47 -11.86
N SER A 215 5.77 18.82 -11.70
CA SER A 215 7.04 19.44 -11.31
C SER A 215 7.71 20.13 -12.49
N SER A 216 8.74 20.95 -12.22
CA SER A 216 9.41 21.77 -13.25
C SER A 216 9.92 21.03 -14.50
N LYS A 217 10.24 19.74 -14.34
CA LYS A 217 10.69 18.82 -15.40
C LYS A 217 9.62 17.79 -15.80
N GLY A 218 8.41 17.90 -15.27
CA GLY A 218 7.27 17.06 -15.67
C GLY A 218 6.61 17.58 -16.94
N VAL A 219 5.99 16.67 -17.71
CA VAL A 219 5.40 16.97 -19.02
C VAL A 219 4.31 18.05 -18.92
N GLN A 220 3.47 18.02 -17.89
CA GLN A 220 2.38 19.01 -17.73
C GLN A 220 2.95 20.40 -17.52
N TYR A 221 3.85 20.58 -16.54
CA TYR A 221 4.42 21.89 -16.23
C TYR A 221 5.27 22.42 -17.39
N ALA A 222 6.16 21.58 -17.93
CA ALA A 222 7.07 21.97 -19.00
C ALA A 222 6.32 22.41 -20.26
N SER A 223 5.23 21.72 -20.61
CA SER A 223 4.38 22.08 -21.75
C SER A 223 3.56 23.34 -21.48
N THR A 224 2.95 23.44 -20.28
CA THR A 224 2.20 24.63 -19.85
C THR A 224 3.06 25.89 -19.93
N ARG A 225 4.27 25.83 -19.36
CA ARG A 225 5.21 26.96 -19.36
C ARG A 225 5.64 27.34 -20.77
N CYS A 226 5.90 26.36 -21.63
CA CYS A 226 6.29 26.59 -23.02
C CYS A 226 5.17 27.31 -23.81
N ILE A 227 3.93 26.82 -23.71
CA ILE A 227 2.76 27.43 -24.37
C ILE A 227 2.55 28.87 -23.87
N LEU A 228 2.54 29.09 -22.56
CA LEU A 228 2.31 30.42 -21.98
C LEU A 228 3.39 31.43 -22.40
N ASN A 229 4.67 31.05 -22.32
CA ASN A 229 5.76 31.92 -22.74
C ASN A 229 5.66 32.32 -24.22
N ASN A 230 5.27 31.38 -25.09
CA ASN A 230 5.10 31.67 -26.50
C ASN A 230 3.90 32.61 -26.76
N LEU A 231 2.75 32.34 -26.13
CA LEU A 231 1.58 33.20 -26.24
C LEU A 231 1.89 34.62 -25.76
N ASP A 232 2.61 34.77 -24.64
CA ASP A 232 3.03 36.08 -24.14
C ASP A 232 3.97 36.79 -25.11
N ALA A 233 4.96 36.08 -25.65
CA ALA A 233 5.87 36.65 -26.65
C ALA A 233 5.16 37.05 -27.95
N GLU A 234 4.14 36.32 -28.39
CA GLU A 234 3.35 36.64 -29.58
C GLU A 234 2.41 37.82 -29.34
N ILE A 235 1.78 37.90 -28.17
CA ILE A 235 0.94 39.04 -27.76
C ILE A 235 1.80 40.31 -27.74
N ILE A 236 2.96 40.29 -27.09
CA ILE A 236 3.87 41.45 -27.01
C ILE A 236 4.31 41.88 -28.41
N ARG A 237 4.76 40.94 -29.26
CA ARG A 237 5.18 41.24 -30.64
C ARG A 237 4.06 41.89 -31.46
N THR A 238 2.84 41.38 -31.34
CA THR A 238 1.67 41.90 -32.07
C THR A 238 1.26 43.27 -31.54
N GLN A 239 1.31 43.48 -30.22
CA GLN A 239 1.02 44.78 -29.59
C GLN A 239 2.04 45.84 -30.01
N SER A 240 3.35 45.54 -29.93
CA SER A 240 4.39 46.49 -30.34
C SER A 240 4.29 46.85 -31.83
N SER A 241 3.91 45.90 -32.68
CA SER A 241 3.68 46.17 -34.11
C SER A 241 2.49 47.11 -34.34
N LEU A 242 1.43 46.96 -33.54
CA LEU A 242 0.24 47.81 -33.58
C LEU A 242 0.55 49.24 -33.10
N ASP A 243 1.36 49.38 -32.05
CA ASP A 243 1.75 50.68 -31.49
C ASP A 243 2.64 51.49 -32.47
N LEU A 244 3.45 50.79 -33.28
CA LEU A 244 4.32 51.41 -34.28
C LEU A 244 3.58 51.80 -35.58
N ASN A 245 2.55 51.03 -35.97
CA ASN A 245 1.79 51.25 -37.22
C ASN A 245 0.26 51.19 -36.97
N PRO A 246 -0.35 52.21 -36.34
CA PRO A 246 -1.76 52.19 -35.94
C PRO A 246 -2.77 52.23 -37.10
N ASP A 247 -2.36 52.58 -38.31
CA ASP A 247 -3.26 52.81 -39.46
C ASP A 247 -3.37 51.62 -40.44
N GLN A 248 -2.44 50.65 -40.41
CA GLN A 248 -2.49 49.44 -41.25
C GLN A 248 -2.89 48.23 -40.41
N ASP A 249 -3.97 47.54 -40.80
CA ASP A 249 -4.42 46.26 -40.21
C ASP A 249 -4.70 46.24 -38.69
N ALA A 250 -4.83 47.41 -38.04
CA ALA A 250 -5.03 47.52 -36.60
C ALA A 250 -6.25 46.73 -36.07
N ARG A 251 -7.31 46.61 -36.87
CA ARG A 251 -8.46 45.76 -36.53
C ARG A 251 -8.10 44.28 -36.49
N GLN A 252 -7.39 43.78 -37.51
CA GLN A 252 -6.99 42.37 -37.59
C GLN A 252 -5.99 42.02 -36.47
N ALA A 253 -5.04 42.90 -36.19
CA ALA A 253 -4.07 42.72 -35.11
C ALA A 253 -4.76 42.71 -33.72
N ARG A 254 -5.75 43.58 -33.48
CA ARG A 254 -6.56 43.56 -32.24
C ARG A 254 -7.37 42.26 -32.11
N GLU A 255 -8.00 41.81 -33.20
CA GLU A 255 -8.75 40.54 -33.22
C GLU A 255 -7.82 39.33 -32.98
N HIS A 256 -6.59 39.35 -33.51
CA HIS A 256 -5.57 38.34 -33.24
C HIS A 256 -5.12 38.32 -31.78
N ILE A 257 -4.84 39.49 -31.19
CA ILE A 257 -4.48 39.61 -29.76
C ILE A 257 -5.59 39.05 -28.86
N GLU A 258 -6.86 39.37 -29.14
CA GLU A 258 -7.98 38.84 -28.37
C GLU A 258 -8.11 37.32 -28.49
N ARG A 259 -7.81 36.75 -29.67
CA ARG A 259 -7.74 35.30 -29.87
C ARG A 259 -6.61 34.66 -29.04
N LEU A 260 -5.42 35.27 -29.05
CA LEU A 260 -4.28 34.81 -28.26
C LEU A 260 -4.57 34.87 -26.75
N LYS A 261 -5.20 35.95 -26.27
CA LYS A 261 -5.62 36.07 -24.87
C LYS A 261 -6.64 35.01 -24.47
N ARG A 262 -7.58 34.65 -25.35
CA ARG A 262 -8.52 33.54 -25.10
C ARG A 262 -7.79 32.20 -24.98
N ARG A 263 -6.84 31.92 -25.87
CA ARG A 263 -6.02 30.70 -25.81
C ARG A 263 -5.07 30.68 -24.61
N ARG A 264 -4.63 31.84 -24.12
CA ARG A 264 -3.84 32.00 -22.88
C ARG A 264 -4.64 31.76 -21.60
N SER A 265 -5.96 31.57 -21.69
CA SER A 265 -6.76 31.26 -20.50
C SER A 265 -6.27 29.95 -19.84
N PRO A 266 -6.29 29.85 -18.49
CA PRO A 266 -5.82 28.66 -17.80
C PRO A 266 -6.48 27.36 -18.29
N ASP A 267 -7.79 27.41 -18.55
CA ASP A 267 -8.56 26.25 -19.00
C ASP A 267 -8.15 25.80 -20.40
N ALA A 268 -7.92 26.74 -21.33
CA ALA A 268 -7.51 26.41 -22.70
C ALA A 268 -6.11 25.78 -22.74
N VAL A 269 -5.15 26.33 -22.00
CA VAL A 269 -3.80 25.75 -21.90
C VAL A 269 -3.84 24.39 -21.22
N SER A 270 -4.63 24.25 -20.15
CA SER A 270 -4.82 22.97 -19.45
C SER A 270 -5.36 21.89 -20.39
N LEU A 271 -6.38 22.20 -21.19
CA LEU A 271 -6.93 21.28 -22.19
C LEU A 271 -5.92 20.89 -23.26
N GLU A 272 -5.14 21.84 -23.79
CA GLU A 272 -4.11 21.58 -24.80
C GLU A 272 -3.01 20.64 -24.26
N VAL A 273 -2.60 20.84 -23.00
CA VAL A 273 -1.62 19.97 -22.32
C VAL A 273 -2.20 18.59 -22.01
N LEU A 274 -3.46 18.52 -21.55
CA LEU A 274 -4.13 17.23 -21.32
C LEU A 274 -4.32 16.46 -22.62
N GLU A 275 -4.60 17.13 -23.73
CA GLU A 275 -4.66 16.51 -25.05
C GLU A 275 -3.30 15.92 -25.44
N LEU A 276 -2.21 16.66 -25.29
CA LEU A 276 -0.85 16.15 -25.53
C LEU A 276 -0.57 14.89 -24.69
N ILE A 277 -0.82 14.94 -23.37
CA ILE A 277 -0.60 13.79 -22.47
C ILE A 277 -1.49 12.60 -22.87
N GLY A 278 -2.75 12.87 -23.25
CA GLY A 278 -3.68 11.85 -23.74
C GLY A 278 -3.22 11.20 -25.05
N GLN A 279 -2.65 11.98 -25.97
CA GLN A 279 -2.06 11.48 -27.22
C GLN A 279 -0.79 10.66 -26.98
N CYS A 280 0.00 11.00 -25.94
CA CYS A 280 1.19 10.22 -25.58
C CYS A 280 0.85 8.79 -25.18
N GLY A 281 -0.27 8.58 -24.49
CA GLY A 281 -0.66 7.24 -24.06
C GLY A 281 0.35 6.60 -23.11
N PHE A 282 0.84 7.36 -22.12
CA PHE A 282 1.68 6.83 -21.05
C PHE A 282 0.98 5.67 -20.33
N ASP A 283 1.74 4.71 -19.80
CA ASP A 283 1.17 3.67 -18.94
C ASP A 283 0.72 4.25 -17.60
N ALA A 284 1.49 5.21 -17.08
CA ALA A 284 1.17 5.92 -15.85
C ALA A 284 1.67 7.38 -15.82
N LEU A 285 1.11 8.18 -14.91
CA LEU A 285 1.55 9.55 -14.62
C LEU A 285 1.96 9.62 -13.15
N GLN A 286 3.22 9.97 -12.87
CA GLN A 286 3.64 10.16 -11.48
C GLN A 286 3.13 11.51 -10.99
N ILE A 287 2.13 11.49 -10.11
CA ILE A 287 1.60 12.69 -9.44
C ILE A 287 2.37 12.96 -8.13
N ALA A 288 2.23 14.16 -7.57
CA ALA A 288 2.90 14.52 -6.32
C ALA A 288 2.11 14.02 -5.10
N GLU A 289 0.78 14.16 -5.15
CA GLU A 289 -0.13 13.80 -4.07
C GLU A 289 -1.38 13.08 -4.61
N GLU A 290 -2.04 12.28 -3.77
CA GLU A 290 -3.24 11.52 -4.18
C GLU A 290 -4.35 12.43 -4.73
N GLN A 291 -4.51 13.64 -4.18
CA GLN A 291 -5.52 14.60 -4.60
C GLN A 291 -5.34 15.08 -6.05
N ASP A 292 -4.13 14.99 -6.61
CA ASP A 292 -3.85 15.42 -7.97
C ASP A 292 -4.47 14.49 -9.03
N LYS A 293 -4.88 13.27 -8.64
CA LYS A 293 -5.56 12.29 -9.52
C LYS A 293 -6.71 12.91 -10.31
N VAL A 294 -7.47 13.79 -9.67
CA VAL A 294 -8.72 14.32 -10.19
C VAL A 294 -8.50 15.06 -11.51
N HIS A 295 -7.32 15.65 -11.71
CA HIS A 295 -6.94 16.36 -12.93
C HIS A 295 -6.75 15.44 -14.15
N TYR A 296 -6.51 14.14 -13.93
CA TYR A 296 -6.13 13.20 -14.98
C TYR A 296 -7.17 12.10 -15.22
N ASN A 297 -8.22 12.04 -14.40
CA ASN A 297 -9.29 11.05 -14.50
C ASN A 297 -10.01 11.05 -15.87
N SER A 298 -9.90 12.07 -16.71
CA SER A 298 -10.50 12.00 -18.05
C SER A 298 -9.64 11.24 -19.06
N LEU A 299 -8.33 11.14 -18.83
CA LEU A 299 -7.35 10.56 -19.76
C LEU A 299 -7.48 9.04 -19.89
N HIS A 300 -8.00 8.36 -18.88
CA HIS A 300 -8.17 6.90 -18.90
C HIS A 300 -9.18 6.41 -19.95
N ARG A 301 -9.91 7.30 -20.63
CA ARG A 301 -10.87 6.99 -21.68
C ARG A 301 -10.28 7.12 -23.09
N PHE A 302 -9.04 7.59 -23.19
CA PHE A 302 -8.36 7.74 -24.48
C PHE A 302 -7.95 6.35 -25.01
N ARG A 303 -8.36 6.06 -26.26
CA ARG A 303 -7.98 4.96 -27.16
C ARG A 303 -7.58 3.59 -26.52
N PRO A 304 -8.26 2.47 -26.84
CA PRO A 304 -7.97 1.15 -26.27
C PRO A 304 -6.52 0.65 -26.42
N ASP A 305 -5.86 1.06 -27.51
CA ASP A 305 -4.52 0.61 -27.91
C ASP A 305 -3.38 1.41 -27.27
N PHE A 306 -3.72 2.48 -26.54
CA PHE A 306 -2.76 3.37 -25.87
C PHE A 306 -2.67 3.01 -24.38
N GLY A 307 -1.64 3.54 -23.71
CA GLY A 307 -1.59 3.54 -22.26
C GLY A 307 -2.69 4.45 -21.73
N ARG A 308 -3.18 4.18 -20.52
CA ARG A 308 -4.33 4.88 -19.94
C ARG A 308 -3.94 6.07 -19.07
N SER A 309 -2.64 6.43 -19.05
CA SER A 309 -2.08 7.53 -18.29
C SER A 309 -2.56 7.53 -16.83
N VAL A 310 -2.52 6.35 -16.21
CA VAL A 310 -3.11 6.16 -14.87
C VAL A 310 -2.27 6.89 -13.82
N PRO A 311 -2.85 7.73 -12.96
CA PRO A 311 -2.09 8.43 -11.95
C PRO A 311 -1.55 7.46 -10.88
N ILE A 312 -0.25 7.55 -10.59
CA ILE A 312 0.45 6.76 -9.58
C ILE A 312 1.32 7.66 -8.70
N LEU A 313 1.65 7.18 -7.51
CA LEU A 313 2.61 7.82 -6.61
C LEU A 313 3.90 7.00 -6.62
N CYS A 314 5.03 7.64 -6.83
CA CYS A 314 6.35 7.04 -6.71
C CYS A 314 7.20 7.91 -5.80
N SER A 315 8.19 7.32 -5.14
CA SER A 315 8.96 8.04 -4.12
C SER A 315 9.88 9.11 -4.71
N ASP A 316 10.34 8.94 -5.95
CA ASP A 316 11.46 9.72 -6.50
C ASP A 316 12.64 9.68 -5.51
N ALA A 317 12.90 8.48 -4.96
CA ALA A 317 13.81 8.29 -3.84
C ALA A 317 15.26 8.44 -4.31
N HIS A 318 16.01 9.31 -3.64
CA HIS A 318 17.45 9.53 -3.84
C HIS A 318 18.31 8.91 -2.73
N ARG A 319 17.67 8.23 -1.79
CA ARG A 319 18.28 7.52 -0.67
C ARG A 319 17.42 6.33 -0.28
N VAL A 320 18.04 5.30 0.29
CA VAL A 320 17.34 4.04 0.62
C VAL A 320 16.15 4.26 1.57
N GLU A 321 16.26 5.21 2.51
CA GLU A 321 15.22 5.46 3.52
C GLU A 321 13.90 5.99 2.93
N ASP A 322 13.97 6.66 1.77
CA ASP A 322 12.79 7.23 1.09
C ASP A 322 12.11 6.23 0.15
N VAL A 323 12.77 5.09 -0.17
CA VAL A 323 12.20 4.07 -1.04
C VAL A 323 10.88 3.54 -0.45
N PHE A 324 9.86 3.44 -1.31
CA PHE A 324 8.45 3.16 -1.01
C PHE A 324 7.69 4.23 -0.21
N ASN A 325 8.33 5.35 0.15
CA ASN A 325 7.67 6.46 0.86
C ASN A 325 7.29 7.56 -0.14
N CYS A 326 5.99 7.68 -0.42
CA CYS A 326 5.44 8.66 -1.36
C CYS A 326 4.65 9.71 -0.58
N SER A 327 5.32 10.74 -0.07
CA SER A 327 4.67 11.85 0.67
C SER A 327 3.80 11.38 1.86
N GLY A 328 4.26 10.36 2.60
CA GLY A 328 3.52 9.78 3.72
C GLY A 328 2.54 8.65 3.35
N ALA A 329 2.47 8.29 2.07
CA ALA A 329 1.74 7.12 1.57
C ALA A 329 2.69 6.02 1.07
N VAL A 330 2.17 4.80 0.93
CA VAL A 330 2.93 3.65 0.41
C VAL A 330 2.18 3.05 -0.76
N SER A 331 2.86 2.89 -1.88
CA SER A 331 2.26 2.42 -3.12
C SER A 331 2.20 0.89 -3.18
N PHE A 332 1.04 0.38 -3.61
CA PHE A 332 0.77 -1.04 -3.79
C PHE A 332 0.16 -1.32 -5.16
N LEU A 333 0.62 -2.41 -5.77
CA LEU A 333 0.14 -2.92 -7.05
C LEU A 333 -0.56 -4.28 -6.90
N LYS A 334 -1.76 -4.41 -7.45
CA LYS A 334 -2.55 -5.64 -7.42
C LYS A 334 -2.26 -6.52 -8.62
N LEU A 335 -1.51 -7.60 -8.37
CA LEU A 335 -1.15 -8.60 -9.39
C LEU A 335 -1.82 -9.94 -9.11
N SER A 336 -1.97 -10.75 -10.15
CA SER A 336 -2.20 -12.20 -10.02
C SER A 336 -1.12 -12.83 -9.14
N ARG A 337 -1.38 -14.00 -8.53
CA ARG A 337 -0.42 -14.70 -7.68
C ARG A 337 0.98 -14.73 -8.29
N VAL A 338 1.90 -14.03 -7.62
CA VAL A 338 3.33 -13.98 -8.00
C VAL A 338 4.02 -15.20 -7.38
N SER A 339 4.96 -15.79 -8.12
CA SER A 339 5.78 -16.90 -7.64
C SER A 339 7.21 -16.76 -8.11
N SER A 340 8.13 -17.47 -7.45
CA SER A 340 9.55 -17.57 -7.84
C SER A 340 9.76 -18.08 -9.26
N THR A 341 8.84 -18.91 -9.76
CA THR A 341 8.87 -19.50 -11.10
C THR A 341 8.17 -18.66 -12.15
N ILE A 342 7.70 -17.45 -11.82
CA ILE A 342 7.03 -16.58 -12.79
C ILE A 342 8.01 -16.21 -13.93
N ASP A 343 7.53 -16.31 -15.16
CA ASP A 343 8.27 -15.85 -16.32
C ASP A 343 8.35 -14.32 -16.33
N ARG A 344 9.51 -13.79 -16.70
CA ARG A 344 9.77 -12.34 -16.71
C ARG A 344 8.87 -11.56 -17.67
N ARG A 345 8.54 -12.11 -18.85
CA ARG A 345 7.64 -11.48 -19.82
C ARG A 345 6.22 -11.46 -19.29
N VAL A 346 5.77 -12.58 -18.73
CA VAL A 346 4.44 -12.70 -18.12
C VAL A 346 4.30 -11.71 -16.96
N LEU A 347 5.31 -11.60 -16.10
CA LEU A 347 5.30 -10.62 -15.02
C LEU A 347 5.24 -9.19 -15.54
N PHE A 348 6.10 -8.84 -16.50
CA PHE A 348 6.16 -7.49 -17.06
C PHE A 348 4.83 -7.09 -17.70
N HIS A 349 4.24 -8.00 -18.49
CA HIS A 349 2.90 -7.83 -19.05
C HIS A 349 1.82 -7.69 -17.96
N ASP A 350 1.86 -8.50 -16.90
CA ASP A 350 0.91 -8.39 -15.79
C ASP A 350 1.00 -7.04 -15.07
N VAL A 351 2.22 -6.51 -14.87
CA VAL A 351 2.43 -5.18 -14.29
C VAL A 351 1.89 -4.09 -15.22
N ARG A 352 2.30 -4.08 -16.49
CA ARG A 352 1.91 -3.02 -17.44
C ARG A 352 0.44 -3.09 -17.82
N ASP A 353 0.03 -4.22 -18.38
CA ASP A 353 -1.21 -4.35 -19.13
C ASP A 353 -2.38 -4.81 -18.26
N LYS A 354 -2.12 -5.44 -17.11
CA LYS A 354 -3.17 -5.83 -16.16
C LYS A 354 -3.23 -4.97 -14.93
N ALA A 355 -2.12 -4.43 -14.41
CA ALA A 355 -2.16 -3.66 -13.18
C ALA A 355 -2.17 -2.15 -13.42
N LEU A 356 -1.15 -1.58 -14.07
CA LEU A 356 -1.08 -0.15 -14.35
C LEU A 356 -2.22 0.32 -15.26
N LYS A 357 -2.50 -0.41 -16.36
CA LYS A 357 -3.63 -0.11 -17.26
C LYS A 357 -4.99 -0.08 -16.54
N TYR A 358 -5.14 -0.76 -15.41
CA TYR A 358 -6.36 -0.77 -14.61
C TYR A 358 -6.14 -0.24 -13.18
N GLY A 359 -5.21 0.70 -13.00
CA GLY A 359 -4.77 1.17 -11.68
C GLY A 359 -5.88 1.76 -10.82
N GLU A 360 -6.98 2.24 -11.40
CA GLU A 360 -8.24 2.60 -10.70
C GLU A 360 -8.72 1.51 -9.70
N THR A 361 -8.46 0.24 -10.00
CA THR A 361 -8.89 -0.92 -9.20
C THR A 361 -7.72 -1.79 -8.71
N ARG A 362 -6.52 -1.50 -9.19
CA ARG A 362 -5.32 -2.31 -9.01
C ARG A 362 -4.11 -1.55 -8.51
N TYR A 363 -4.25 -0.26 -8.25
CA TYR A 363 -3.25 0.55 -7.58
C TYR A 363 -3.86 1.10 -6.30
N SER A 364 -3.11 1.11 -5.21
CA SER A 364 -3.53 1.68 -3.93
C SER A 364 -2.37 2.39 -3.25
N TYR A 365 -2.66 3.44 -2.50
CA TYR A 365 -1.67 4.15 -1.67
C TYR A 365 -1.81 3.84 -0.18
N THR A 366 -2.86 3.09 0.14
CA THR A 366 -3.07 2.50 1.46
C THR A 366 -2.93 0.99 1.29
N TYR A 367 -2.22 0.36 2.22
CA TYR A 367 -2.34 -1.09 2.31
C TYR A 367 -3.82 -1.37 2.55
N PRO A 368 -4.51 -2.18 1.71
CA PRO A 368 -5.87 -2.55 2.00
C PRO A 368 -5.88 -3.13 3.41
N GLY A 369 -6.61 -2.51 4.33
CA GLY A 369 -6.52 -2.80 5.76
C GLY A 369 -6.53 -4.30 6.05
N LYS A 370 -5.95 -4.71 7.19
CA LYS A 370 -5.81 -6.14 7.54
C LYS A 370 -7.18 -6.81 7.61
N VAL A 371 -7.63 -7.40 6.50
CA VAL A 371 -8.80 -8.27 6.47
C VAL A 371 -8.39 -9.56 7.17
N SER A 372 -8.75 -9.64 8.45
CA SER A 372 -8.40 -10.79 9.27
C SER A 372 -9.31 -11.97 9.02
N GLU A 373 -10.55 -11.74 8.60
CA GLU A 373 -11.58 -12.75 8.37
C GLU A 373 -12.25 -12.51 7.02
N TRP A 374 -12.42 -13.56 6.23
CA TRP A 374 -13.06 -13.46 4.92
C TRP A 374 -13.69 -14.78 4.48
N ILE A 375 -14.59 -14.67 3.51
CA ILE A 375 -15.12 -15.81 2.78
C ILE A 375 -14.15 -16.14 1.66
N GLU A 376 -13.54 -17.31 1.70
CA GLU A 376 -12.58 -17.79 0.71
C GLU A 376 -13.28 -18.24 -0.58
N GLY A 377 -14.48 -18.80 -0.46
CA GLY A 377 -15.25 -19.28 -1.60
C GLY A 377 -16.49 -20.06 -1.21
N ILE A 378 -17.25 -20.45 -2.23
CA ILE A 378 -18.49 -21.22 -2.13
C ILE A 378 -18.44 -22.42 -3.08
N ARG A 379 -18.99 -23.55 -2.62
CA ARG A 379 -19.20 -24.78 -3.36
C ARG A 379 -20.68 -25.12 -3.36
N ILE A 380 -21.20 -25.48 -4.52
CA ILE A 380 -22.56 -25.97 -4.69
C ILE A 380 -22.49 -27.35 -5.33
N THR A 381 -22.99 -28.35 -4.62
CA THR A 381 -22.92 -29.76 -5.03
C THR A 381 -24.32 -30.30 -5.31
N PRO A 382 -24.59 -30.90 -6.48
CA PRO A 382 -25.83 -31.61 -6.71
C PRO A 382 -25.87 -32.89 -5.84
N ASN A 383 -26.78 -32.95 -4.87
CA ASN A 383 -26.89 -34.09 -3.93
C ASN A 383 -28.19 -34.88 -4.09
N ALA A 384 -29.18 -34.38 -4.84
CA ALA A 384 -30.41 -35.08 -5.18
C ALA A 384 -30.31 -35.82 -6.53
N THR A 385 -31.23 -36.76 -6.78
CA THR A 385 -31.43 -37.39 -8.09
C THR A 385 -31.92 -36.41 -9.16
N THR A 386 -32.65 -35.36 -8.74
CA THR A 386 -33.14 -34.28 -9.62
C THR A 386 -32.83 -32.93 -9.00
N PRO A 387 -31.55 -32.49 -8.98
CA PRO A 387 -31.15 -31.20 -8.43
C PRO A 387 -31.52 -30.08 -9.40
N SER A 388 -31.57 -28.84 -8.89
CA SER A 388 -31.72 -27.65 -9.73
C SER A 388 -30.60 -27.60 -10.78
N ARG A 389 -30.97 -27.37 -12.04
CA ARG A 389 -30.03 -27.24 -13.17
C ARG A 389 -29.54 -25.80 -13.38
N PHE A 390 -29.80 -24.91 -12.43
CA PHE A 390 -29.40 -23.50 -12.55
C PHE A 390 -27.88 -23.33 -12.60
N TRP A 391 -27.15 -24.10 -11.78
CA TRP A 391 -25.69 -24.01 -11.70
C TRP A 391 -25.03 -24.83 -12.80
N PRO A 392 -23.90 -24.36 -13.36
CA PRO A 392 -23.24 -25.02 -14.48
C PRO A 392 -22.39 -26.21 -14.01
N PHE A 393 -23.04 -27.28 -13.54
CA PHE A 393 -22.37 -28.53 -13.17
C PHE A 393 -21.76 -29.18 -14.41
N ARG A 394 -20.49 -29.60 -14.34
CA ARG A 394 -19.82 -30.36 -15.41
C ARG A 394 -19.76 -31.83 -15.00
N SER A 395 -20.55 -32.70 -15.65
CA SER A 395 -20.52 -34.15 -15.36
C SER A 395 -20.67 -34.47 -13.86
N ASP A 396 -21.68 -33.87 -13.21
CA ASP A 396 -21.94 -33.95 -11.76
C ASP A 396 -20.82 -33.41 -10.84
N SER A 397 -19.82 -32.70 -11.39
CA SER A 397 -18.84 -31.99 -10.57
C SER A 397 -19.49 -30.78 -9.88
N PRO A 398 -19.09 -30.46 -8.63
CA PRO A 398 -19.60 -29.29 -7.93
C PRO A 398 -19.25 -28.00 -8.67
N PHE A 399 -20.13 -27.00 -8.57
CA PHE A 399 -19.80 -25.63 -8.94
C PHE A 399 -18.96 -25.01 -7.81
N VAL A 400 -17.79 -24.49 -8.14
CA VAL A 400 -16.87 -23.86 -7.18
C VAL A 400 -16.56 -22.45 -7.65
N LEU A 401 -16.69 -21.49 -6.73
CA LEU A 401 -16.32 -20.10 -6.96
C LEU A 401 -15.45 -19.59 -5.81
N SER A 402 -14.25 -19.14 -6.16
CA SER A 402 -13.30 -18.50 -5.24
C SER A 402 -13.52 -16.99 -5.16
N PHE A 403 -13.35 -16.43 -3.98
CA PHE A 403 -13.40 -14.99 -3.75
C PHE A 403 -12.02 -14.43 -3.41
N SER A 404 -11.80 -13.15 -3.71
CA SER A 404 -10.60 -12.46 -3.23
C SER A 404 -10.74 -12.12 -1.75
N ARG A 405 -9.63 -12.10 -1.02
CA ARG A 405 -9.58 -11.73 0.42
C ARG A 405 -10.31 -10.42 0.72
N ASN A 406 -10.26 -9.45 -0.18
CA ASN A 406 -10.88 -8.13 -0.03
C ASN A 406 -12.18 -8.00 -0.84
N LEU A 407 -12.85 -9.10 -1.19
CA LEU A 407 -14.10 -9.03 -1.96
C LEU A 407 -15.25 -8.60 -1.05
N ASN A 408 -15.71 -7.36 -1.24
CA ASN A 408 -16.88 -6.79 -0.54
C ASN A 408 -18.07 -6.55 -1.48
N CYS A 409 -17.91 -6.76 -2.79
CA CYS A 409 -18.92 -6.43 -3.80
C CYS A 409 -18.93 -7.42 -4.97
N LEU A 410 -20.13 -7.78 -5.45
CA LEU A 410 -20.33 -8.64 -6.61
C LEU A 410 -21.03 -7.84 -7.73
N ILE A 411 -20.29 -7.56 -8.80
CA ILE A 411 -20.75 -6.74 -9.94
C ILE A 411 -20.78 -7.58 -11.23
N GLY A 412 -21.73 -7.31 -12.12
CA GLY A 412 -21.87 -8.03 -13.39
C GLY A 412 -23.19 -7.72 -14.10
N GLY A 413 -23.28 -8.09 -15.39
CA GLY A 413 -24.44 -7.81 -16.23
C GLY A 413 -25.73 -8.53 -15.81
N ARG A 414 -26.88 -8.13 -16.38
CA ARG A 414 -28.17 -8.81 -16.14
C ARG A 414 -28.08 -10.29 -16.54
N GLY A 415 -28.66 -11.18 -15.74
CA GLY A 415 -28.68 -12.63 -16.01
C GLY A 415 -27.40 -13.39 -15.65
N SER A 416 -26.33 -12.72 -15.19
CA SER A 416 -25.05 -13.37 -14.87
C SER A 416 -25.04 -14.22 -13.58
N GLY A 417 -26.21 -14.47 -12.97
CA GLY A 417 -26.33 -15.29 -11.76
C GLY A 417 -25.99 -14.63 -10.41
N LYS A 418 -25.72 -13.32 -10.38
CA LYS A 418 -25.33 -12.59 -9.14
C LYS A 418 -26.28 -12.80 -7.97
N SER A 419 -27.58 -12.57 -8.19
CA SER A 419 -28.58 -12.70 -7.13
C SER A 419 -28.63 -14.12 -6.61
N ALA A 420 -28.59 -15.13 -7.48
CA ALA A 420 -28.58 -16.54 -7.08
C ALA A 420 -27.35 -16.89 -6.22
N LEU A 421 -26.18 -16.31 -6.53
CA LEU A 421 -24.97 -16.48 -5.72
C LEU A 421 -25.09 -15.81 -4.35
N ILE A 422 -25.65 -14.61 -4.29
CA ILE A 422 -25.93 -13.90 -3.04
C ILE A 422 -26.91 -14.73 -2.18
N GLU A 423 -27.98 -15.28 -2.77
CA GLU A 423 -28.92 -16.15 -2.04
C GLU A 423 -28.27 -17.44 -1.55
N ALA A 424 -27.39 -18.06 -2.35
CA ALA A 424 -26.66 -19.26 -1.94
C ALA A 424 -25.74 -18.97 -0.75
N LEU A 425 -25.03 -17.82 -0.76
CA LEU A 425 -24.26 -17.36 0.39
C LEU A 425 -25.16 -17.11 1.59
N ALA A 426 -26.22 -16.31 1.47
CA ALA A 426 -27.12 -16.02 2.57
C ALA A 426 -27.68 -17.29 3.24
N TYR A 427 -28.06 -18.28 2.43
CA TYR A 427 -28.54 -19.58 2.89
C TYR A 427 -27.47 -20.40 3.63
N GLY A 428 -26.26 -20.50 3.06
CA GLY A 428 -25.14 -21.26 3.64
C GLY A 428 -24.52 -20.61 4.88
N LEU A 429 -24.74 -19.31 5.08
CA LEU A 429 -24.23 -18.54 6.21
C LEU A 429 -25.29 -18.26 7.30
N ASN A 430 -26.55 -18.66 7.06
CA ASN A 430 -27.67 -18.42 7.96
C ASN A 430 -27.86 -16.93 8.33
N THR A 431 -27.57 -16.03 7.39
CA THR A 431 -27.82 -14.58 7.58
C THR A 431 -29.30 -14.24 7.47
N GLU A 432 -30.08 -15.09 6.79
CA GLU A 432 -31.53 -15.05 6.80
C GLU A 432 -32.01 -16.15 7.75
N GLU A 433 -32.35 -15.78 8.99
CA GLU A 433 -33.01 -16.73 9.89
C GLU A 433 -34.41 -17.03 9.34
N PRO A 434 -34.74 -18.29 9.03
CA PRO A 434 -36.13 -18.67 8.74
C PRO A 434 -37.03 -18.56 9.99
N ASN A 435 -36.49 -18.18 11.15
CA ASN A 435 -37.16 -18.24 12.45
C ASN A 435 -38.24 -17.15 12.63
N GLU A 436 -38.23 -16.08 11.84
CA GLU A 436 -39.30 -15.07 11.81
C GLU A 436 -40.31 -15.30 10.67
N LEU A 437 -40.27 -16.47 10.03
CA LEU A 437 -41.19 -16.79 8.94
C LEU A 437 -42.41 -17.51 9.50
N ASP A 438 -43.54 -16.79 9.53
CA ASP A 438 -44.85 -17.41 9.70
C ASP A 438 -44.97 -18.57 8.68
N PRO A 439 -45.16 -19.82 9.14
CA PRO A 439 -45.28 -20.99 8.25
C PRO A 439 -46.33 -20.83 7.15
N LYS A 440 -47.30 -19.93 7.34
CA LYS A 440 -48.36 -19.62 6.37
C LYS A 440 -47.94 -18.70 5.22
N ASN A 441 -46.76 -18.06 5.29
CA ASN A 441 -46.28 -17.07 4.30
C ASN A 441 -44.91 -17.40 3.69
N ILE A 442 -44.37 -18.59 3.93
CA ILE A 442 -43.08 -19.05 3.34
C ILE A 442 -43.13 -19.02 1.80
N ASP A 443 -44.28 -19.37 1.21
CA ASP A 443 -44.51 -19.31 -0.24
C ASP A 443 -44.71 -17.88 -0.78
N ALA A 444 -44.82 -16.86 0.07
CA ALA A 444 -45.06 -15.47 -0.34
C ALA A 444 -43.77 -14.63 -0.46
N GLN A 445 -42.65 -15.07 0.14
CA GLN A 445 -41.40 -14.31 0.08
C GLN A 445 -40.57 -14.65 -1.16
N ASP A 446 -40.26 -13.63 -1.95
CA ASP A 446 -39.53 -13.76 -3.21
C ASP A 446 -38.17 -14.45 -3.08
N TRP A 447 -37.51 -14.37 -1.92
CA TRP A 447 -36.23 -15.05 -1.68
C TRP A 447 -36.39 -16.57 -1.73
N TYR A 448 -37.43 -17.13 -1.09
CA TYR A 448 -37.64 -18.57 -0.99
C TYR A 448 -37.94 -19.18 -2.36
N LYS A 449 -38.75 -18.48 -3.16
CA LYS A 449 -39.02 -18.88 -4.56
C LYS A 449 -37.74 -18.93 -5.38
N ARG A 450 -36.85 -17.94 -5.22
CA ARG A 450 -35.55 -17.92 -5.90
C ARG A 450 -34.64 -19.05 -5.42
N ALA A 451 -34.50 -19.24 -4.11
CA ALA A 451 -33.70 -20.31 -3.53
C ALA A 451 -34.22 -21.70 -3.95
N LYS A 452 -35.53 -21.91 -3.99
CA LYS A 452 -36.14 -23.13 -4.53
C LYS A 452 -35.76 -23.36 -5.99
N ALA A 453 -35.83 -22.32 -6.83
CA ALA A 453 -35.48 -22.43 -8.24
C ALA A 453 -33.99 -22.73 -8.46
N THR A 454 -33.10 -22.23 -7.60
CA THR A 454 -31.64 -22.30 -7.82
C THR A 454 -30.92 -23.34 -6.97
N LEU A 455 -31.44 -23.74 -5.81
CA LEU A 455 -30.75 -24.58 -4.82
C LEU A 455 -31.47 -25.90 -4.53
N ASN A 456 -32.69 -26.14 -5.00
CA ASN A 456 -33.41 -27.37 -4.66
C ASN A 456 -32.61 -28.63 -5.05
N GLY A 457 -32.37 -29.51 -4.06
CA GLY A 457 -31.57 -30.71 -4.23
C GLY A 457 -30.05 -30.49 -4.22
N CYS A 458 -29.58 -29.30 -3.85
CA CYS A 458 -28.16 -28.94 -3.78
C CYS A 458 -27.69 -28.79 -2.33
N GLN A 459 -26.44 -29.20 -2.09
CA GLN A 459 -25.67 -28.87 -0.89
C GLN A 459 -24.89 -27.58 -1.15
N VAL A 460 -24.98 -26.62 -0.23
CA VAL A 460 -24.21 -25.39 -0.26
C VAL A 460 -23.15 -25.46 0.84
N ASP A 461 -21.88 -25.34 0.46
CA ASP A 461 -20.77 -25.25 1.40
C ASP A 461 -20.02 -23.93 1.21
N VAL A 462 -19.77 -23.19 2.29
CA VAL A 462 -19.03 -21.93 2.27
C VAL A 462 -17.76 -22.07 3.10
N CYS A 463 -16.62 -21.68 2.53
CA CYS A 463 -15.32 -21.74 3.17
C CYS A 463 -14.97 -20.38 3.79
N TYR A 464 -14.78 -20.35 5.10
CA TYR A 464 -14.30 -19.22 5.87
C TYR A 464 -12.84 -19.37 6.20
N LYS A 465 -12.11 -18.26 6.16
CA LYS A 465 -10.73 -18.23 6.61
C LYS A 465 -10.50 -17.05 7.53
N SER A 466 -9.72 -17.30 8.58
CA SER A 466 -9.29 -16.26 9.50
C SER A 466 -7.78 -16.27 9.67
N THR A 467 -7.23 -15.09 9.92
CA THR A 467 -5.87 -14.85 10.40
C THR A 467 -5.89 -14.26 11.81
N SER A 468 -7.05 -13.83 12.32
CA SER A 468 -7.24 -13.45 13.72
C SER A 468 -7.09 -14.68 14.63
N GLY A 469 -6.99 -14.45 15.94
CA GLY A 469 -7.06 -15.52 16.93
C GLY A 469 -8.46 -16.13 17.10
N ALA A 470 -9.49 -15.58 16.44
CA ALA A 470 -10.89 -15.95 16.66
C ALA A 470 -11.22 -17.42 16.34
N LEU A 471 -10.45 -18.03 15.42
CA LEU A 471 -10.62 -19.44 15.06
C LEU A 471 -9.70 -20.40 15.83
N GLY A 472 -9.04 -19.91 16.88
CA GLY A 472 -8.17 -20.71 17.77
C GLY A 472 -7.09 -21.50 17.02
N ASP A 473 -6.87 -22.75 17.45
CA ASP A 473 -5.87 -23.69 16.93
C ASP A 473 -6.34 -24.50 15.71
N LEU A 474 -7.42 -24.08 15.04
CA LEU A 474 -7.92 -24.82 13.88
C LEU A 474 -6.86 -24.92 12.76
N PRO A 475 -6.71 -26.09 12.11
CA PRO A 475 -5.73 -26.28 11.05
C PRO A 475 -5.93 -25.29 9.89
N LYS A 476 -4.88 -24.53 9.57
CA LYS A 476 -4.89 -23.42 8.59
C LYS A 476 -5.89 -22.29 8.90
N LYS A 477 -6.52 -22.29 10.09
CA LYS A 477 -7.54 -21.33 10.53
C LYS A 477 -8.72 -21.21 9.55
N VAL A 478 -9.33 -22.35 9.20
CA VAL A 478 -10.42 -22.47 8.22
C VAL A 478 -11.64 -23.17 8.83
N ILE A 479 -12.84 -22.71 8.50
CA ILE A 479 -14.12 -23.35 8.83
C ILE A 479 -14.96 -23.48 7.55
N PHE A 480 -15.73 -24.56 7.47
CA PHE A 480 -16.71 -24.78 6.41
C PHE A 480 -18.11 -24.76 7.01
N SER A 481 -18.99 -23.92 6.49
CA SER A 481 -20.42 -23.97 6.79
C SER A 481 -21.15 -24.71 5.67
N GLY A 482 -21.93 -25.72 6.01
CA GLY A 482 -22.62 -26.59 5.06
C GLY A 482 -24.12 -26.66 5.34
N ARG A 483 -24.94 -26.57 4.30
CA ARG A 483 -26.39 -26.71 4.40
C ARG A 483 -27.02 -27.30 3.14
N TYR A 484 -27.90 -28.28 3.32
CA TYR A 484 -28.62 -28.93 2.21
C TYR A 484 -29.99 -28.28 2.01
N PHE A 485 -30.27 -27.83 0.78
CA PHE A 485 -31.59 -27.30 0.45
C PHE A 485 -32.46 -28.40 -0.17
N ARG A 486 -33.56 -28.71 0.51
CA ARG A 486 -34.62 -29.58 0.00
C ARG A 486 -35.97 -29.04 0.43
N GLU A 487 -36.94 -29.07 -0.49
CA GLU A 487 -38.33 -28.77 -0.16
C GLU A 487 -39.08 -30.01 0.36
N PRO A 488 -39.86 -29.89 1.45
CA PRO A 488 -39.93 -28.75 2.37
C PRO A 488 -38.65 -28.64 3.23
N ILE A 489 -38.26 -27.42 3.65
CA ILE A 489 -37.06 -27.22 4.48
C ILE A 489 -37.22 -27.96 5.82
N ARG A 490 -36.58 -29.13 5.91
CA ARG A 490 -36.54 -29.94 7.15
C ARG A 490 -35.27 -29.69 7.96
N GLU A 491 -34.14 -29.48 7.30
CA GLU A 491 -32.85 -29.20 7.93
C GLU A 491 -32.66 -27.69 8.11
N ARG A 492 -32.73 -27.25 9.38
CA ARG A 492 -32.63 -25.83 9.74
C ARG A 492 -31.24 -25.41 10.22
N ALA A 493 -30.46 -26.34 10.78
CA ALA A 493 -29.16 -26.04 11.33
C ALA A 493 -28.08 -26.02 10.25
N VAL A 494 -27.19 -25.03 10.31
CA VAL A 494 -25.94 -25.02 9.56
C VAL A 494 -24.96 -25.97 10.22
N ARG A 495 -24.36 -26.86 9.43
CA ARG A 495 -23.30 -27.74 9.88
C ARG A 495 -21.96 -27.02 9.75
N TYR A 496 -21.17 -26.99 10.82
CA TYR A 496 -19.80 -26.47 10.78
C TYR A 496 -18.81 -27.60 10.78
N SER A 497 -17.77 -27.52 9.95
CA SER A 497 -16.71 -28.53 9.90
C SER A 497 -15.34 -27.90 9.68
N ASN A 498 -14.28 -28.61 10.06
CA ASN A 498 -12.90 -28.19 9.83
C ASN A 498 -12.37 -28.70 8.47
N LYS A 499 -11.09 -28.42 8.19
CA LYS A 499 -10.40 -28.86 6.97
C LYS A 499 -10.40 -30.38 6.74
N ASP A 500 -10.49 -31.17 7.80
CA ASP A 500 -10.42 -32.63 7.77
C ASP A 500 -11.82 -33.26 7.91
N ASP A 501 -12.86 -32.52 7.49
CA ASP A 501 -14.27 -32.93 7.48
C ASP A 501 -14.84 -33.28 8.88
N THR A 502 -14.15 -32.88 9.96
CA THR A 502 -14.60 -33.11 11.34
C THR A 502 -15.61 -32.04 11.71
N GLU A 503 -16.76 -32.45 12.23
CA GLU A 503 -17.83 -31.56 12.65
C GLU A 503 -17.45 -30.77 13.92
N LEU A 504 -17.78 -29.49 13.91
CA LEU A 504 -17.44 -28.55 14.97
C LEU A 504 -18.72 -28.17 15.72
N PHE A 505 -18.71 -28.34 17.04
CA PHE A 505 -19.83 -27.97 17.89
C PHE A 505 -19.79 -26.47 18.22
N SER A 506 -20.95 -25.81 18.08
CA SER A 506 -21.13 -24.35 18.11
C SER A 506 -20.67 -23.64 19.39
N GLN A 507 -20.47 -24.36 20.49
CA GLN A 507 -20.06 -23.78 21.78
C GLN A 507 -18.57 -23.39 21.83
N ASN A 508 -17.75 -23.87 20.89
CA ASN A 508 -16.29 -23.73 20.94
C ASN A 508 -15.71 -22.81 19.85
N ILE A 509 -16.55 -22.17 19.02
CA ILE A 509 -16.10 -21.43 17.85
C ILE A 509 -16.91 -20.15 17.67
N GLU A 510 -16.21 -19.03 17.63
CA GLU A 510 -16.77 -17.75 17.21
C GLU A 510 -16.77 -17.67 15.68
N VAL A 511 -17.93 -17.90 15.07
CA VAL A 511 -18.09 -17.78 13.61
C VAL A 511 -18.15 -16.29 13.24
N PRO A 512 -17.36 -15.82 12.26
CA PRO A 512 -17.40 -14.43 11.82
C PRO A 512 -18.83 -14.02 11.42
N ARG A 513 -19.30 -12.89 11.96
CA ARG A 513 -20.59 -12.33 11.57
C ARG A 513 -20.51 -11.81 10.15
N VAL A 514 -21.39 -12.30 9.28
CA VAL A 514 -21.50 -11.84 7.90
C VAL A 514 -22.81 -11.08 7.73
N GLN A 515 -22.72 -9.90 7.14
CA GLN A 515 -23.89 -9.15 6.69
C GLN A 515 -23.87 -9.12 5.16
N ILE A 516 -25.01 -9.41 4.56
CA ILE A 516 -25.21 -9.39 3.12
C ILE A 516 -26.22 -8.29 2.84
N LEU A 517 -25.88 -7.37 1.93
CA LEU A 517 -26.76 -6.28 1.52
C LEU A 517 -27.00 -6.38 0.01
N ARG A 518 -28.26 -6.55 -0.37
CA ARG A 518 -28.75 -6.45 -1.75
C ARG A 518 -28.93 -4.98 -2.12
N ILE A 519 -28.98 -4.67 -3.41
CA ILE A 519 -29.10 -3.26 -3.87
C ILE A 519 -30.31 -2.53 -3.27
N HIS A 520 -31.48 -3.18 -3.21
CA HIS A 520 -32.67 -2.58 -2.60
C HIS A 520 -32.56 -2.43 -1.07
N GLU A 521 -31.70 -3.22 -0.42
CA GLU A 521 -31.44 -3.13 1.02
C GLU A 521 -30.45 -1.99 1.28
N ILE A 522 -29.47 -1.79 0.42
CA ILE A 522 -28.58 -0.63 0.45
C ILE A 522 -29.38 0.65 0.26
N GLU A 523 -30.27 0.71 -0.73
CA GLU A 523 -31.13 1.89 -0.98
C GLU A 523 -32.03 2.19 0.23
N LYS A 524 -32.65 1.16 0.82
CA LYS A 524 -33.46 1.31 2.05
C LYS A 524 -32.62 1.72 3.25
N ALA A 525 -31.43 1.16 3.41
CA ALA A 525 -30.54 1.45 4.54
C ALA A 525 -29.92 2.85 4.43
N ALA A 526 -29.85 3.42 3.23
CA ALA A 526 -29.41 4.79 2.99
C ALA A 526 -30.45 5.86 3.38
N GLU A 527 -31.67 5.46 3.78
CA GLU A 527 -32.66 6.38 4.35
C GLU A 527 -32.13 6.96 5.68
N PRO A 528 -32.27 8.28 5.94
CA PRO A 528 -31.66 8.94 7.09
C PRO A 528 -31.93 8.27 8.45
N ASP A 529 -33.15 7.79 8.67
CA ASP A 529 -33.56 7.17 9.93
C ASP A 529 -32.95 5.77 10.13
N LYS A 530 -32.62 5.07 9.04
CA LYS A 530 -32.10 3.69 9.03
C LYS A 530 -30.57 3.62 9.01
N LEU A 531 -29.90 4.70 8.63
CA LEU A 531 -28.43 4.78 8.67
C LEU A 531 -27.88 4.56 10.09
N ARG A 532 -28.60 5.04 11.11
CA ARG A 532 -28.21 4.85 12.52
C ARG A 532 -28.36 3.40 12.97
N GLU A 533 -29.46 2.75 12.59
CA GLU A 533 -29.67 1.32 12.85
C GLU A 533 -28.60 0.46 12.17
N LEU A 534 -28.23 0.81 10.92
CA LEU A 534 -27.15 0.16 10.19
C LEU A 534 -25.81 0.36 10.92
N PHE A 535 -25.49 1.57 11.35
CA PHE A 535 -24.26 1.86 12.09
C PHE A 535 -24.21 1.11 13.44
N ASP A 536 -25.31 1.08 14.17
CA ASP A 536 -25.43 0.34 15.43
C ASP A 536 -25.32 -1.18 15.20
N SER A 537 -25.75 -1.69 14.05
CA SER A 537 -25.55 -3.09 13.68
C SER A 537 -24.08 -3.45 13.47
N PHE A 538 -23.27 -2.52 12.95
CA PHE A 538 -21.82 -2.70 12.76
C PHE A 538 -21.03 -2.54 14.06
N CYS A 539 -21.31 -1.45 14.80
CA CYS A 539 -20.45 -0.98 15.87
C CYS A 539 -21.08 -1.10 17.27
N GLY A 540 -22.39 -1.33 17.39
CA GLY A 540 -23.11 -1.18 18.65
C GLY A 540 -22.58 -2.05 19.79
N ASN A 541 -22.17 -3.29 19.50
CA ASN A 541 -21.54 -4.15 20.52
C ASN A 541 -20.14 -3.66 20.92
N GLN A 542 -19.35 -3.18 19.95
CA GLN A 542 -18.03 -2.61 20.24
C GLN A 542 -18.16 -1.31 21.04
N ILE A 543 -19.14 -0.47 20.72
CA ILE A 543 -19.44 0.76 21.45
C ILE A 543 -19.79 0.42 22.91
N LYS A 544 -20.67 -0.56 23.16
CA LYS A 544 -20.98 -1.00 24.53
C LYS A 544 -19.75 -1.51 25.30
N VAL A 545 -18.87 -2.25 24.63
CA VAL A 545 -17.62 -2.75 25.24
C VAL A 545 -16.67 -1.59 25.55
N LEU A 546 -16.50 -0.64 24.62
CA LEU A 546 -15.67 0.54 24.81
C LEU A 546 -16.22 1.46 25.90
N GLU A 547 -17.53 1.67 25.95
CA GLU A 547 -18.20 2.43 27.03
C GLU A 547 -17.93 1.80 28.40
N LYS A 548 -18.01 0.47 28.50
CA LYS A 548 -17.65 -0.25 29.72
C LYS A 548 -16.17 -0.05 30.06
N GLN A 549 -15.25 -0.19 29.11
CA GLN A 549 -13.82 0.02 29.34
C GLN A 549 -13.50 1.46 29.79
N ILE A 550 -14.15 2.46 29.18
CA ILE A 550 -14.05 3.87 29.57
C ILE A 550 -14.54 4.05 31.01
N SER A 551 -15.68 3.44 31.36
CA SER A 551 -16.22 3.48 32.72
C SER A 551 -15.26 2.83 33.72
N ASP A 552 -14.73 1.65 33.41
CA ASP A 552 -13.81 0.92 34.27
C ASP A 552 -12.50 1.71 34.48
N THR A 553 -11.96 2.31 33.41
CA THR A 553 -10.74 3.13 33.48
C THR A 553 -10.97 4.42 34.26
N LYS A 554 -12.12 5.08 34.09
CA LYS A 554 -12.49 6.23 34.93
C LYS A 554 -12.55 5.86 36.40
N GLN A 555 -13.12 4.70 36.72
CA GLN A 555 -13.19 4.23 38.10
C GLN A 555 -11.79 3.96 38.67
N GLN A 556 -10.92 3.32 37.90
CA GLN A 556 -9.51 3.10 38.29
C GLN A 556 -8.77 4.42 38.57
N LEU A 557 -8.95 5.45 37.72
CA LEU A 557 -8.33 6.76 37.94
C LEU A 557 -8.83 7.44 39.22
N VAL A 558 -10.13 7.32 39.52
CA VAL A 558 -10.72 7.84 40.77
C VAL A 558 -10.10 7.14 41.99
N ASP A 559 -9.96 5.82 41.94
CA ASP A 559 -9.41 5.03 43.04
C ASP A 559 -7.90 5.29 43.22
N GLN A 560 -7.14 5.44 42.13
CA GLN A 560 -5.74 5.87 42.17
C GLN A 560 -5.59 7.26 42.78
N ARG A 561 -6.42 8.23 42.37
CA ARG A 561 -6.42 9.57 42.97
C ARG A 561 -6.68 9.52 44.46
N ARG A 562 -7.69 8.76 44.91
CA ARG A 562 -7.98 8.58 46.34
C ARG A 562 -6.79 7.99 47.10
N ARG A 563 -6.10 7.02 46.50
CA ARG A 563 -4.91 6.41 47.11
C ARG A 563 -3.77 7.42 47.24
N ILE A 564 -3.51 8.22 46.21
CA ILE A 564 -2.48 9.27 46.24
C ILE A 564 -2.79 10.28 47.34
N VAL A 565 -4.04 10.76 47.42
CA VAL A 565 -4.47 11.70 48.47
C VAL A 565 -4.23 11.13 49.86
N ARG A 566 -4.62 9.87 50.13
CA ARG A 566 -4.35 9.23 51.42
C ARG A 566 -2.87 9.12 51.76
N VAL A 567 -2.03 8.79 50.78
CA VAL A 567 -0.57 8.70 51.00
C VAL A 567 0.00 10.08 51.30
N VAL A 568 -0.47 11.13 50.62
CA VAL A 568 -0.06 12.50 50.89
C VAL A 568 -0.52 12.94 52.29
N GLU A 569 -1.75 12.64 52.69
CA GLU A 569 -2.25 12.91 54.05
C GLU A 569 -1.37 12.22 55.12
N GLN A 570 -1.05 10.93 54.92
CA GLN A 570 -0.14 10.19 55.82
C GLN A 570 1.27 10.77 55.86
N LEU A 571 1.80 11.21 54.71
CA LEU A 571 3.12 11.85 54.65
C LEU A 571 3.13 13.20 55.37
N VAL A 572 2.06 13.99 55.24
CA VAL A 572 1.92 15.25 55.95
C VAL A 572 1.91 14.99 57.46
N GLU A 573 1.12 14.03 57.96
CA GLU A 573 1.11 13.66 59.38
C GLU A 573 2.48 13.20 59.91
N LEU A 574 3.27 12.50 59.07
CA LEU A 574 4.60 12.02 59.44
C LEU A 574 5.70 13.08 59.33
N VAL A 575 5.48 14.18 58.62
CA VAL A 575 6.49 15.22 58.37
C VAL A 575 6.14 16.54 59.08
N GLU A 576 4.94 16.66 59.64
CA GLU A 576 4.52 17.81 60.43
C GLU A 576 5.47 18.06 61.62
N ASP A 577 5.73 19.33 61.93
CA ASP A 577 6.64 19.73 62.99
C ASP A 577 6.14 19.22 64.36
N GLY A 578 6.98 18.44 65.04
CA GLY A 578 6.62 17.73 66.27
C GLY A 578 6.17 16.28 66.09
N SER A 579 6.09 15.77 64.86
CA SER A 579 5.86 14.34 64.59
C SER A 579 7.07 13.47 64.99
N PRO A 580 6.87 12.18 65.33
CA PRO A 580 7.96 11.29 65.75
C PRO A 580 9.11 11.16 64.73
N LEU A 581 8.78 11.23 63.44
CA LEU A 581 9.78 11.12 62.37
C LEU A 581 10.55 12.44 62.19
N SER A 582 9.88 13.60 62.24
CA SER A 582 10.55 14.92 62.26
C SER A 582 11.49 15.02 63.47
N ASP A 583 11.02 14.60 64.64
CA ASP A 583 11.83 14.51 65.86
C ASP A 583 13.01 13.55 65.74
N TYR A 584 12.81 12.39 65.11
CA TYR A 584 13.88 11.42 64.86
C TYR A 584 14.93 12.00 63.92
N VAL A 585 14.53 12.64 62.82
CA VAL A 585 15.44 13.30 61.87
C VAL A 585 16.25 14.40 62.57
N ASN A 586 15.59 15.21 63.40
CA ASN A 586 16.26 16.23 64.21
C ASN A 586 17.24 15.62 65.23
N ARG A 587 16.85 14.52 65.91
CA ARG A 587 17.74 13.78 66.82
C ARG A 587 18.91 13.13 66.09
N PHE A 588 18.70 12.56 64.91
CA PHE A 588 19.72 11.92 64.10
C PHE A 588 20.73 12.94 63.57
N ARG A 589 20.28 14.12 63.13
CA ARG A 589 21.18 15.23 62.80
C ARG A 589 22.04 15.61 64.01
N ARG A 590 21.41 15.85 65.17
CA ARG A 590 22.13 16.15 66.41
C ARG A 590 23.12 15.05 66.77
N TYR A 591 22.74 13.77 66.66
CA TYR A 591 23.64 12.65 66.91
C TYR A 591 24.85 12.70 65.96
N ASN A 592 24.65 12.90 64.66
CA ASN A 592 25.75 12.99 63.70
C ASN A 592 26.65 14.21 63.92
N GLU A 593 26.14 15.32 64.45
CA GLU A 593 26.95 16.47 64.86
C GLU A 593 27.90 16.12 66.02
N VAL A 594 27.54 15.18 66.90
CA VAL A 594 28.39 14.76 68.04
C VAL A 594 29.16 13.46 67.76
N ASN A 595 28.78 12.70 66.73
CA ASN A 595 29.36 11.41 66.36
C ASN A 595 30.69 11.54 65.60
N HIS A 596 31.68 12.16 66.24
CA HIS A 596 33.05 12.24 65.71
C HIS A 596 33.84 10.96 66.01
N PRO A 597 34.84 10.60 65.17
CA PRO A 597 35.67 9.40 65.36
C PRO A 597 36.31 9.33 66.76
N ASP A 598 36.72 10.48 67.29
CA ASP A 598 37.31 10.57 68.63
C ASP A 598 36.33 10.18 69.75
N MET A 599 35.04 10.47 69.57
CA MET A 599 33.98 10.06 70.48
C MET A 599 33.69 8.55 70.36
N GLN A 600 33.71 8.00 69.14
CA GLN A 600 33.54 6.57 68.92
C GLN A 600 34.65 5.76 69.61
N VAL A 601 35.90 6.20 69.50
CA VAL A 601 37.04 5.56 70.19
C VAL A 601 36.86 5.61 71.71
N LYS A 602 36.41 6.76 72.25
CA LYS A 602 36.14 6.87 73.70
C LYS A 602 35.06 5.90 74.17
N TYR A 603 33.93 5.80 73.45
CA TYR A 603 32.86 4.87 73.81
C TYR A 603 33.29 3.42 73.64
N GLN A 604 34.03 3.07 72.58
CA GLN A 604 34.56 1.73 72.40
C GLN A 604 35.50 1.33 73.54
N ASN A 605 36.31 2.26 74.05
CA ASN A 605 37.17 2.01 75.21
C ASN A 605 36.35 1.77 76.48
N VAL A 606 35.25 2.50 76.68
CA VAL A 606 34.32 2.29 77.80
C VAL A 606 33.62 0.93 77.69
N ASP A 607 33.14 0.57 76.50
CA ASP A 607 32.48 -0.72 76.25
C ASP A 607 33.44 -1.90 76.43
N ASN A 608 34.67 -1.79 75.91
CA ASN A 608 35.71 -2.79 76.12
C ASN A 608 36.08 -2.94 77.60
N ALA A 609 36.12 -1.83 78.36
CA ALA A 609 36.36 -1.87 79.80
C ALA A 609 35.20 -2.57 80.54
N TYR A 610 33.96 -2.31 80.11
CA TYR A 610 32.76 -2.93 80.69
C TYR A 610 32.70 -4.44 80.40
N GLU A 611 32.98 -4.86 79.16
CA GLU A 611 33.05 -6.28 78.79
C GLU A 611 34.22 -6.99 79.49
N ALA A 612 35.38 -6.34 79.64
CA ALA A 612 36.48 -6.89 80.44
C ALA A 612 36.08 -7.05 81.91
N GLU A 613 35.36 -6.09 82.50
CA GLU A 613 34.83 -6.20 83.86
C GLU A 613 33.82 -7.36 83.98
N LYS A 614 32.95 -7.52 82.98
CA LYS A 614 31.96 -8.59 82.94
C LYS A 614 32.62 -9.96 82.82
N ILE A 615 33.58 -10.13 81.90
CA ILE A 615 34.36 -11.37 81.74
C ILE A 615 35.15 -11.68 83.02
N ALA A 616 35.75 -10.67 83.66
CA ALA A 616 36.45 -10.86 84.93
C ALA A 616 35.50 -11.32 86.05
N ARG A 617 34.30 -10.75 86.14
CA ARG A 617 33.26 -11.20 87.09
C ARG A 617 32.80 -12.63 86.81
N GLU A 618 32.63 -13.01 85.54
CA GLU A 618 32.25 -14.37 85.14
C GLU A 618 33.37 -15.38 85.41
N ALA A 619 34.64 -15.03 85.17
CA ALA A 619 35.80 -15.89 85.46
C ALA A 619 35.98 -16.14 86.97
N ILE A 620 35.72 -15.13 87.83
CA ILE A 620 35.72 -15.29 89.29
C ILE A 620 34.61 -16.23 89.77
N GLN A 621 33.48 -16.32 89.06
CA GLN A 621 32.41 -17.27 89.41
C GLN A 621 32.67 -18.71 88.95
N THR A 622 33.67 -18.93 88.08
CA THR A 622 33.96 -20.24 87.46
C THR A 622 35.22 -20.91 88.04
N TRP A 623 35.89 -20.29 89.01
CA TRP A 623 37.00 -20.82 89.83
C TRP A 623 36.51 -21.04 91.26
#